data_AF-A0ABD2TGW7-F1
#
_entry.id   AF-A0ABD2TGW7-F1
#
_cell.length_a   1.000
_cell.length_b   1.000
_cell.length_c   1.000
_cell.angle_alpha   90.00
_cell.angle_beta   90.00
_cell.angle_gamma   90.00
#
_symmetry.space_group_name_H-M   'P 1'
#
loop_
_entity.id
_entity.type
_entity.pdbx_description
1 polymer ?
#
loop_
_entity_poly.entity_id
_entity_poly.type
_entity_poly.pdbx_seq_one_letter_code
_entity_poly.pdbx_strand_id
1 'polypeptide(L)'
;RHFAGDDLVIKFQQGEPWKKVIGPVFLYLNSNSSAMDNPTILWDDAKRRMNQEVANWPYDFPVLEEYIKSNQSGIIRGQLLVNDSTTTLIPASNGYIGLAPPGDVGSWQRENKGYQFWTKTDAMGNFTIENVISGTYNLYATVPGIIGDYKYTFDVQVTPGFDFLLSPYVIC
;
A
#
# COMPACT_ATOMS: atom_id res chain seq x y z
N ARG A 1 1.32 -16.36 23.48
CA ARG A 1 0.55 -15.12 23.30
C ARG A 1 1.06 -14.45 22.03
N HIS A 2 0.20 -14.30 21.02
CA HIS A 2 0.51 -13.52 19.81
C HIS A 2 0.43 -12.04 20.19
N PHE A 3 1.35 -11.22 19.69
CA PHE A 3 1.71 -9.90 20.26
C PHE A 3 0.61 -8.81 20.26
N ALA A 4 -0.58 -9.07 19.73
CA ALA A 4 -1.66 -8.09 19.65
C ALA A 4 -3.03 -8.52 20.22
N GLY A 5 -3.16 -9.77 20.70
CA GLY A 5 -4.37 -10.24 21.39
C GLY A 5 -5.68 -10.09 20.59
N ASP A 6 -6.77 -9.79 21.28
CA ASP A 6 -8.13 -9.71 20.74
C ASP A 6 -8.37 -8.53 19.79
N ASP A 7 -7.45 -7.56 19.78
CA ASP A 7 -7.53 -6.35 18.95
C ASP A 7 -7.28 -6.63 17.46
N LEU A 8 -6.55 -7.71 17.14
CA LEU A 8 -6.37 -8.18 15.75
C LEU A 8 -7.30 -9.33 15.37
N VAL A 9 -8.23 -9.72 16.24
CA VAL A 9 -9.26 -10.68 15.85
C VAL A 9 -10.28 -9.96 14.96
N ILE A 10 -10.43 -10.42 13.72
CA ILE A 10 -11.45 -9.89 12.80
C ILE A 10 -12.83 -10.05 13.47
N LYS A 11 -13.56 -8.95 13.61
CA LYS A 11 -14.90 -8.93 14.19
C LYS A 11 -15.95 -8.98 13.09
N PHE A 12 -16.91 -9.89 13.23
CA PHE A 12 -18.03 -10.07 12.31
C PHE A 12 -19.35 -9.84 13.04
N GLN A 13 -20.30 -9.21 12.36
CA GLN A 13 -21.68 -9.16 12.82
C GLN A 13 -22.37 -10.51 12.57
N GLN A 14 -23.42 -10.82 13.34
CA GLN A 14 -24.16 -12.07 13.15
C GLN A 14 -24.75 -12.12 11.73
N GLY A 15 -24.39 -13.16 10.97
CA GLY A 15 -24.85 -13.34 9.60
C GLY A 15 -24.14 -12.46 8.56
N GLU A 16 -23.07 -11.75 8.93
CA GLU A 16 -22.31 -10.92 7.99
C GLU A 16 -21.61 -11.78 6.93
N PRO A 17 -21.97 -11.66 5.64
CA PRO A 17 -21.22 -12.32 4.57
C PRO A 17 -19.87 -11.62 4.40
N TRP A 18 -18.79 -12.39 4.40
CA TRP A 18 -17.45 -11.85 4.19
C TRP A 18 -16.62 -12.76 3.29
N LYS A 19 -15.98 -12.15 2.29
CA LYS A 19 -15.07 -12.80 1.36
C LYS A 19 -13.94 -11.84 1.04
N LYS A 20 -12.71 -12.35 1.04
CA LYS A 20 -11.49 -11.60 0.74
C LYS A 20 -10.53 -12.52 -0.03
N VAL A 21 -9.91 -11.99 -1.08
CA VAL A 21 -8.82 -12.66 -1.78
C VAL A 21 -7.53 -12.25 -1.10
N ILE A 22 -6.75 -13.24 -0.65
CA ILE A 22 -5.41 -13.02 -0.08
C ILE A 22 -4.40 -13.60 -1.06
N GLY A 23 -3.52 -12.75 -1.57
CA GLY A 23 -2.59 -13.09 -2.65
C GLY A 23 -3.02 -12.48 -4.00
N PRO A 24 -2.58 -13.05 -5.13
CA PRO A 24 -1.72 -14.22 -5.30
C PRO A 24 -0.39 -14.10 -4.54
N VAL A 25 0.07 -15.22 -3.99
CA VAL A 25 1.42 -15.32 -3.42
C VAL A 25 2.30 -16.01 -4.45
N PHE A 26 3.38 -15.35 -4.82
CA PHE A 26 4.36 -15.88 -5.76
C PHE A 26 5.57 -16.43 -4.99
N LEU A 27 5.92 -17.70 -5.23
CA LEU A 27 7.10 -18.35 -4.66
C LEU A 27 8.12 -18.62 -5.78
N TYR A 28 9.34 -18.10 -5.59
CA TYR A 28 10.44 -18.31 -6.52
C TYR A 28 11.59 -19.04 -5.84
N LEU A 29 12.03 -20.13 -6.46
CA LEU A 29 13.18 -20.92 -6.02
C LEU A 29 14.17 -20.96 -7.17
N ASN A 30 15.36 -20.39 -6.97
CA ASN A 30 16.43 -20.38 -7.97
C ASN A 30 17.64 -21.17 -7.51
N SER A 31 18.43 -21.61 -8.48
CA SER A 31 19.65 -22.38 -8.26
C SER A 31 20.70 -22.02 -9.31
N ASN A 32 21.96 -21.93 -8.88
CA ASN A 32 23.09 -21.69 -9.76
C ASN A 32 24.34 -22.33 -9.13
N SER A 33 25.07 -23.16 -9.86
CA SER A 33 26.25 -23.86 -9.32
C SER A 33 27.35 -22.90 -8.89
N SER A 34 27.52 -21.78 -9.60
CA SER A 34 28.50 -20.74 -9.24
C SER A 34 28.12 -19.96 -7.98
N ALA A 35 26.89 -20.13 -7.48
CA ALA A 35 26.48 -19.50 -6.23
C ALA A 35 27.14 -20.10 -4.98
N MET A 36 27.76 -21.28 -5.11
CA MET A 36 28.59 -21.85 -4.04
C MET A 36 29.76 -20.91 -3.69
N ASP A 37 30.38 -20.30 -4.71
CA ASP A 37 31.49 -19.37 -4.53
C ASP A 37 31.03 -17.91 -4.43
N ASN A 38 29.90 -17.57 -5.06
CA ASN A 38 29.33 -16.22 -5.03
C ASN A 38 27.79 -16.22 -4.86
N PRO A 39 27.28 -16.21 -3.61
CA PRO A 39 25.85 -16.21 -3.32
C PRO A 39 25.06 -15.02 -3.90
N THR A 40 25.74 -13.91 -4.20
CA THR A 40 25.13 -12.69 -4.77
C THR A 40 24.41 -12.98 -6.08
N ILE A 41 24.85 -14.00 -6.84
CA ILE A 41 24.20 -14.44 -8.07
C ILE A 41 22.72 -14.79 -7.85
N LEU A 42 22.42 -15.53 -6.78
CA LEU A 42 21.04 -15.90 -6.45
C LEU A 42 20.22 -14.70 -5.98
N TRP A 43 20.85 -13.81 -5.19
CA TRP A 43 20.20 -12.61 -4.69
C TRP A 43 19.83 -11.64 -5.81
N ASP A 44 20.74 -11.39 -6.75
CA ASP A 44 20.50 -10.50 -7.89
C ASP A 44 19.45 -11.07 -8.83
N ASP A 45 19.47 -12.39 -9.06
CA ASP A 45 18.44 -13.07 -9.82
C ASP A 45 17.06 -12.99 -9.14
N ALA A 46 16.99 -13.21 -7.82
CA ALA A 46 15.76 -13.08 -7.06
C ALA A 46 15.20 -11.65 -7.10
N LYS A 47 16.04 -10.62 -6.97
CA LYS A 47 15.63 -9.21 -7.13
C LYS A 47 15.11 -8.93 -8.54
N ARG A 48 15.78 -9.44 -9.57
CA ARG A 48 15.33 -9.28 -10.96
C ARG A 48 13.96 -9.91 -11.16
N ARG A 49 13.76 -11.12 -10.65
CA ARG A 49 12.47 -11.82 -10.72
C ARG A 49 11.39 -11.06 -9.96
N MET A 50 11.67 -10.63 -8.73
CA MET A 50 10.74 -9.83 -7.93
C MET A 50 10.27 -8.58 -8.69
N ASN A 51 11.17 -7.83 -9.32
CA ASN A 51 10.81 -6.64 -10.07
C ASN A 51 9.90 -6.95 -11.28
N GLN A 52 10.15 -8.06 -11.98
CA GLN A 52 9.27 -8.52 -13.08
C GLN A 52 7.88 -8.86 -12.56
N GLU A 53 7.78 -9.57 -11.44
CA GLU A 53 6.50 -9.98 -10.86
C GLU A 53 5.70 -8.79 -10.29
N VAL A 54 6.37 -7.82 -9.68
CA VAL A 54 5.74 -6.55 -9.25
C VAL A 54 5.15 -5.81 -10.44
N ALA A 55 5.87 -5.74 -11.56
CA ALA A 55 5.39 -5.07 -12.77
C ALA A 55 4.24 -5.82 -13.47
N ASN A 56 4.15 -7.14 -13.27
CA ASN A 56 3.09 -7.98 -13.83
C ASN A 56 1.83 -8.03 -12.96
N TRP A 57 1.89 -7.58 -11.71
CA TRP A 57 0.72 -7.55 -10.84
C TRP A 57 -0.13 -6.30 -11.15
N PRO A 58 -1.48 -6.42 -11.19
CA PRO A 58 -2.31 -7.61 -10.97
C PRO A 58 -2.24 -8.57 -12.15
N TYR A 59 -2.16 -9.87 -11.84
CA TYR A 59 -2.02 -10.92 -12.86
C TYR A 59 -3.31 -11.15 -13.65
N ASP A 60 -3.21 -11.58 -14.90
CA ASP A 60 -4.41 -11.89 -15.70
C ASP A 60 -4.96 -13.31 -15.52
N PHE A 61 -4.12 -14.23 -15.02
CA PHE A 61 -4.45 -15.65 -14.90
C PHE A 61 -5.50 -15.99 -13.82
N PRO A 62 -5.64 -15.26 -12.69
CA PRO A 62 -6.71 -15.53 -11.73
C PRO A 62 -8.08 -15.28 -12.36
N VAL A 63 -8.96 -16.27 -12.25
CA VAL A 63 -10.33 -16.25 -12.81
C VAL A 63 -11.41 -15.91 -11.79
N LEU A 64 -11.04 -15.68 -10.53
CA LEU A 64 -11.98 -15.32 -9.47
C LEU A 64 -12.56 -13.93 -9.73
N GLU A 65 -13.88 -13.80 -9.65
CA GLU A 65 -14.58 -12.51 -9.81
C GLU A 65 -14.11 -11.48 -8.78
N GLU A 66 -13.76 -11.94 -7.57
CA GLU A 66 -13.27 -11.07 -6.50
C GLU A 66 -11.79 -10.68 -6.64
N TYR A 67 -11.08 -11.24 -7.63
CA TYR A 67 -9.73 -10.80 -7.94
C TYR A 67 -9.76 -9.61 -8.90
N ILE A 68 -9.49 -8.43 -8.37
CA ILE A 68 -9.55 -7.18 -9.12
C ILE A 68 -8.36 -7.11 -10.09
N LYS A 69 -8.69 -7.00 -11.38
CA LYS A 69 -7.71 -6.81 -12.45
C LYS A 69 -7.33 -5.34 -12.60
N SER A 70 -6.24 -5.08 -13.31
CA SER A 70 -5.73 -3.71 -13.54
C SER A 70 -6.81 -2.77 -14.11
N ASN A 71 -7.59 -3.22 -15.09
CA ASN A 71 -8.68 -2.44 -15.69
C ASN A 71 -9.89 -2.21 -14.78
N GLN A 72 -9.96 -2.90 -13.63
CA GLN A 72 -11.01 -2.77 -12.63
C GLN A 72 -10.54 -2.00 -11.38
N SER A 73 -9.32 -1.48 -11.43
CA SER A 73 -8.68 -0.77 -10.33
C SER A 73 -8.52 0.72 -10.64
N GLY A 74 -8.31 1.53 -9.61
CA GLY A 74 -7.99 2.95 -9.73
C GLY A 74 -6.53 3.25 -9.39
N ILE A 75 -6.10 4.46 -9.75
CA ILE A 75 -4.78 4.99 -9.42
C ILE A 75 -4.96 6.26 -8.60
N ILE A 76 -4.24 6.38 -7.50
CA ILE A 76 -4.20 7.59 -6.67
C ILE A 76 -2.79 8.18 -6.72
N ARG A 77 -2.70 9.45 -7.10
CA ARG A 77 -1.47 10.24 -7.14
C ARG A 77 -1.58 11.41 -6.18
N GLY A 78 -0.44 11.92 -5.73
CA GLY A 78 -0.40 13.14 -4.95
C GLY A 78 1.03 13.49 -4.54
N GLN A 79 1.13 14.51 -3.70
CA GLN A 79 2.37 14.96 -3.10
C GLN A 79 2.18 15.12 -1.60
N LEU A 80 3.08 14.52 -0.82
CA LEU A 80 3.16 14.68 0.63
C LEU A 80 4.20 15.75 0.97
N LEU A 81 3.78 16.74 1.74
CA LEU A 81 4.61 17.85 2.21
C LEU A 81 4.58 17.91 3.73
N VAL A 82 5.71 18.27 4.34
CA VAL A 82 5.83 18.56 5.76
C VAL A 82 5.91 20.07 5.94
N ASN A 83 5.09 20.62 6.81
CA ASN A 83 5.20 22.00 7.26
C ASN A 83 6.09 22.06 8.50
N ASP A 84 7.24 22.71 8.39
CA ASP A 84 8.28 22.74 9.42
C ASP A 84 8.06 23.79 10.52
N SER A 85 6.83 24.31 10.65
CA SER A 85 6.43 25.42 11.53
C SER A 85 7.00 26.81 11.17
N THR A 86 7.84 26.93 10.15
CA THR A 86 8.45 28.20 9.70
C THR A 86 7.82 28.79 8.44
N THR A 87 6.62 28.31 8.06
CA THR A 87 5.90 28.57 6.79
C THR A 87 6.47 27.90 5.55
N THR A 88 7.56 27.15 5.67
CA THR A 88 8.16 26.41 4.56
C THR A 88 7.53 25.03 4.43
N LEU A 89 7.02 24.71 3.24
CA LEU A 89 6.59 23.36 2.90
C LEU A 89 7.78 22.59 2.30
N ILE A 90 8.15 21.50 2.96
CA ILE A 90 9.27 20.65 2.56
C ILE A 90 8.71 19.34 1.99
N PRO A 91 9.20 18.89 0.82
CA PRO A 91 8.88 17.56 0.32
C PRO A 91 9.16 16.44 1.32
N ALA A 92 8.17 15.60 1.60
CA ALA A 92 8.34 14.46 2.48
C ALA A 92 9.02 13.30 1.73
N SER A 93 10.35 13.29 1.67
CA SER A 93 11.12 12.22 1.05
C SER A 93 11.08 10.93 1.87
N ASN A 94 10.96 9.77 1.20
CA ASN A 94 10.90 8.44 1.83
C ASN A 94 9.77 8.25 2.86
N GLY A 95 8.72 9.07 2.80
CA GLY A 95 7.50 8.90 3.57
C GLY A 95 6.71 7.69 3.08
N TYR A 96 6.06 6.99 4.00
CA TYR A 96 5.07 5.97 3.65
C TYR A 96 3.70 6.63 3.57
N ILE A 97 3.03 6.39 2.44
CA ILE A 97 1.65 6.80 2.19
C ILE A 97 0.82 5.54 1.99
N GLY A 98 -0.34 5.47 2.63
CA GLY A 98 -1.22 4.30 2.51
C GLY A 98 -2.71 4.62 2.56
N LEU A 99 -3.49 3.78 1.89
CA LEU A 99 -4.95 3.77 1.91
C LEU A 99 -5.42 2.62 2.79
N ALA A 100 -6.38 2.89 3.66
CA ALA A 100 -7.11 1.88 4.42
C ALA A 100 -8.60 2.26 4.47
N PRO A 101 -9.50 1.30 4.78
CA PRO A 101 -10.90 1.57 5.05
C PRO A 101 -11.08 2.74 6.03
N PRO A 102 -12.19 3.49 5.95
CA PRO A 102 -12.41 4.64 6.81
C PRO A 102 -12.40 4.27 8.29
N GLY A 103 -11.71 5.08 9.09
CA GLY A 103 -11.59 4.86 10.52
C GLY A 103 -10.85 5.99 11.23
N ASP A 104 -10.68 5.86 12.55
CA ASP A 104 -9.97 6.85 13.35
C ASP A 104 -8.49 6.99 12.94
N VAL A 105 -7.82 8.05 13.39
CA VAL A 105 -6.37 8.21 13.21
C VAL A 105 -5.65 7.00 13.82
N GLY A 106 -4.75 6.38 13.05
CA GLY A 106 -4.02 5.16 13.45
C GLY A 106 -4.81 3.86 13.47
N SER A 107 -6.10 3.87 13.11
CA SER A 107 -6.91 2.64 12.99
C SER A 107 -6.35 1.66 11.94
N TRP A 108 -5.71 2.19 10.89
CA TRP A 108 -5.08 1.40 9.84
C TRP A 108 -4.06 0.38 10.38
N GLN A 109 -3.40 0.66 11.51
CA GLN A 109 -2.41 -0.26 12.08
C GLN A 109 -3.02 -1.58 12.59
N ARG A 110 -4.32 -1.57 12.92
CA ARG A 110 -5.07 -2.73 13.43
C ARG A 110 -6.06 -3.30 12.41
N GLU A 111 -6.18 -2.64 11.25
CA GLU A 111 -7.11 -3.05 10.20
C GLU A 111 -6.64 -4.35 9.54
N ASN A 112 -7.55 -5.33 9.47
CA ASN A 112 -7.28 -6.67 8.94
C ASN A 112 -8.45 -7.27 8.13
N LYS A 113 -9.61 -6.61 8.13
CA LYS A 113 -10.86 -7.04 7.49
C LYS A 113 -10.94 -6.58 6.04
N GLY A 114 -10.62 -5.32 5.78
CA GLY A 114 -10.57 -4.70 4.45
C GLY A 114 -9.20 -4.79 3.78
N TYR A 115 -9.07 -4.17 2.61
CA TYR A 115 -7.82 -4.08 1.86
C TYR A 115 -7.07 -2.79 2.20
N GLN A 116 -5.74 -2.89 2.22
CA GLN A 116 -4.86 -1.75 2.40
C GLN A 116 -3.86 -1.70 1.25
N PHE A 117 -3.44 -0.48 0.91
CA PHE A 117 -2.52 -0.21 -0.20
C PHE A 117 -1.49 0.80 0.28
N TRP A 118 -0.23 0.67 -0.10
CA TRP A 118 0.81 1.59 0.35
C TRP A 118 1.93 1.73 -0.66
N THR A 119 2.58 2.88 -0.62
CA THR A 119 3.74 3.21 -1.42
C THR A 119 4.69 4.11 -0.63
N LYS A 120 5.88 4.34 -1.18
CA LYS A 120 6.81 5.34 -0.68
C LYS A 120 6.77 6.57 -1.57
N THR A 121 6.93 7.73 -0.96
CA THR A 121 7.14 8.97 -1.70
C THR A 121 8.55 9.01 -2.30
N ASP A 122 8.68 9.67 -3.45
CA ASP A 122 9.97 9.99 -4.04
C ASP A 122 10.69 11.14 -3.30
N ALA A 123 11.85 11.56 -3.81
CA ALA A 123 12.63 12.65 -3.22
C ALA A 123 11.89 14.00 -3.18
N MET A 124 10.87 14.17 -4.01
CA MET A 124 10.03 15.35 -4.13
C MET A 124 8.67 15.17 -3.42
N GLY A 125 8.51 14.12 -2.62
CA GLY A 125 7.27 13.85 -1.87
C GLY A 125 6.15 13.31 -2.75
N ASN A 126 6.37 13.08 -4.05
CA ASN A 126 5.33 12.57 -4.93
C ASN A 126 5.12 11.09 -4.66
N PHE A 127 3.87 10.64 -4.78
CA PHE A 127 3.52 9.23 -4.67
C PHE A 127 2.53 8.82 -5.76
N THR A 128 2.54 7.53 -6.06
CA THR A 128 1.52 6.87 -6.87
C THR A 128 1.19 5.55 -6.19
N ILE A 129 -0.10 5.34 -5.88
CA ILE A 129 -0.64 4.06 -5.46
C ILE A 129 -1.45 3.53 -6.64
N GLU A 130 -0.92 2.50 -7.29
CA GLU A 130 -1.57 1.83 -8.41
C GLU A 130 -2.42 0.66 -7.93
N ASN A 131 -3.32 0.21 -8.81
CA ASN A 131 -4.11 -1.00 -8.62
C ASN A 131 -4.95 -1.02 -7.34
N VAL A 132 -5.50 0.14 -6.98
CA VAL A 132 -6.36 0.31 -5.81
C VAL A 132 -7.75 -0.21 -6.13
N ILE A 133 -8.27 -1.08 -5.28
CA ILE A 133 -9.64 -1.60 -5.43
C ILE A 133 -10.62 -0.44 -5.25
N SER A 134 -11.71 -0.42 -6.02
CA SER A 134 -12.73 0.61 -5.90
C SER A 134 -13.34 0.66 -4.50
N GLY A 135 -13.52 1.86 -3.97
CA GLY A 135 -14.09 2.06 -2.65
C GLY A 135 -13.77 3.43 -2.05
N THR A 136 -14.26 3.64 -0.83
CA THR A 136 -13.96 4.80 -0.01
C THR A 136 -12.80 4.47 0.93
N TYR A 137 -11.80 5.35 1.01
CA TYR A 137 -10.61 5.14 1.83
C TYR A 137 -10.25 6.38 2.64
N ASN A 138 -9.47 6.17 3.70
CA ASN A 138 -8.69 7.21 4.33
C ASN A 138 -7.23 7.07 3.91
N LEU A 139 -6.58 8.21 3.64
CA LEU A 139 -5.17 8.29 3.30
C LEU A 139 -4.37 8.62 4.56
N TYR A 140 -3.36 7.80 4.85
CA TYR A 140 -2.49 7.92 6.00
C TYR A 140 -1.05 8.17 5.57
N ALA A 141 -0.30 8.90 6.39
CA ALA A 141 1.11 9.17 6.16
C ALA A 141 1.95 8.98 7.42
N THR A 142 3.15 8.43 7.22
CA THR A 142 4.25 8.46 8.21
C THR A 142 5.52 8.89 7.51
N VAL A 143 6.29 9.79 8.12
CA VAL A 143 7.51 10.33 7.50
C VAL A 143 8.70 10.08 8.43
N PRO A 144 9.77 9.42 7.96
CA PRO A 144 10.96 9.21 8.77
C PRO A 144 11.48 10.52 9.37
N GLY A 145 11.71 10.53 10.69
CA GLY A 145 12.17 11.71 11.42
C GLY A 145 11.08 12.70 11.83
N ILE A 146 9.83 12.52 11.38
CA ILE A 146 8.68 13.32 11.79
C ILE A 146 7.76 12.45 12.64
N ILE A 147 7.52 12.87 13.89
CA ILE A 147 6.73 12.10 14.84
C ILE A 147 5.25 12.38 14.63
N GLY A 148 4.50 11.36 14.20
CA GLY A 148 3.05 11.41 14.10
C GLY A 148 2.50 10.30 13.21
N ASP A 149 1.21 10.01 13.41
CA ASP A 149 0.40 9.23 12.47
C ASP A 149 -0.62 10.18 11.87
N TYR A 150 -0.43 10.52 10.61
CA TYR A 150 -1.22 11.55 9.95
C TYR A 150 -2.32 10.91 9.13
N LYS A 151 -3.49 11.53 9.14
CA LYS A 151 -4.63 11.17 8.31
C LYS A 151 -5.04 12.37 7.47
N TYR A 152 -5.27 12.17 6.17
CA TYR A 152 -5.79 13.19 5.28
C TYR A 152 -7.23 13.54 5.67
N THR A 153 -7.57 14.82 5.60
CA THR A 153 -8.86 15.33 6.10
C THR A 153 -10.05 14.77 5.33
N PHE A 154 -9.89 14.52 4.03
CA PHE A 154 -10.98 14.07 3.16
C PHE A 154 -10.88 12.58 2.88
N ASP A 155 -12.04 11.95 2.72
CA ASP A 155 -12.13 10.60 2.21
C ASP A 155 -11.68 10.57 0.74
N VAL A 156 -10.93 9.53 0.38
CA VAL A 156 -10.47 9.28 -0.99
C VAL A 156 -11.42 8.28 -1.64
N GLN A 157 -12.09 8.72 -2.71
CA GLN A 157 -12.97 7.88 -3.51
C GLN A 157 -12.18 7.29 -4.68
N VAL A 158 -12.11 5.96 -4.74
CA VAL A 158 -11.44 5.23 -5.82
C VAL A 158 -12.49 4.61 -6.72
N THR A 159 -12.44 4.95 -8.00
CA THR A 159 -13.31 4.39 -9.04
C THR A 159 -12.48 3.60 -10.08
N PRO A 160 -12.99 2.47 -10.60
CA PRO A 160 -12.28 1.69 -11.62
C PRO A 160 -11.92 2.51 -12.85
N GLY A 161 -10.67 2.39 -13.31
CA GLY A 161 -10.17 3.06 -14.52
C GLY A 161 -9.89 4.56 -14.37
N PHE A 162 -10.05 5.12 -13.17
CA PHE A 162 -9.73 6.53 -12.92
C PHE A 162 -8.32 6.70 -12.35
N ASP A 163 -7.62 7.71 -12.86
CA ASP A 163 -6.37 8.23 -12.32
C ASP A 163 -6.68 9.55 -11.62
N PHE A 164 -6.60 9.54 -10.29
CA PHE A 164 -6.99 10.67 -9.45
C PHE A 164 -5.76 11.35 -8.85
N LEU A 165 -5.59 12.64 -9.15
CA LEU A 165 -4.58 13.49 -8.55
C LEU A 165 -5.18 14.23 -7.34
N LEU A 166 -4.67 13.92 -6.15
CA LEU A 166 -5.01 14.60 -4.92
C LEU A 166 -4.36 15.98 -4.86
N SER A 167 -5.05 16.93 -4.24
CA SER A 167 -4.43 18.15 -3.73
C SER A 167 -3.29 17.81 -2.76
N PRO A 168 -2.27 18.66 -2.62
CA PRO A 168 -1.13 18.39 -1.73
C PRO A 168 -1.59 17.99 -0.32
N TYR A 169 -1.05 16.87 0.15
CA TYR A 169 -1.27 16.39 1.50
C TYR A 169 -0.19 17.00 2.39
N VAL A 170 -0.57 18.01 3.18
CA VAL A 170 0.34 18.66 4.12
C VAL A 170 0.15 18.05 5.51
N ILE A 171 1.27 17.70 6.14
CA ILE A 171 1.34 17.25 7.54
C ILE A 171 2.13 18.25 8.38
N CYS A 172 1.86 18.24 9.69
CA CYS A 172 2.34 19.20 10.70
C CYS A 172 1.70 20.59 10.66
#